data_AF-A0A960H711-F1
#
_entry.id   AF-A0A960H711-F1
#
_cell.length_a   1.000
_cell.length_b   1.000
_cell.length_c   1.000
_cell.angle_alpha   90.00
_cell.angle_beta   90.00
_cell.angle_gamma   90.00
#
_symmetry.space_group_name_H-M   'P 1'
#
loop_
_entity.id
_entity.type
_entity.pdbx_description
1 polymer ?
#
loop_
_entity_poly.entity_id
_entity_poly.type
_entity_poly.pdbx_seq_one_letter_code
_entity_poly.pdbx_strand_id
1 'polypeptide(L)' 'MAEGAQNLKPHFEDVQSHYDLSDDFYRLFLDPTQTYSCA' A
#
# COMPACT_ATOMS: atom_id res chain seq x y z
N MET A 1 -12.18 -5.08 24.80
CA MET A 1 -11.79 -4.71 23.42
C MET A 1 -10.55 -5.56 23.08
N ALA A 2 -10.53 -6.49 22.15
CA ALA A 2 -11.49 -6.93 21.14
C ALA A 2 -11.47 -8.49 21.10
N GLU A 3 -12.64 -9.11 21.24
CA GLU A 3 -12.86 -10.50 20.86
C GLU A 3 -13.15 -10.52 19.35
N GLY A 4 -12.38 -11.31 18.58
CA GLY A 4 -12.67 -11.54 17.15
C GLY A 4 -11.52 -11.35 16.16
N ALA A 5 -10.25 -11.51 16.55
CA ALA A 5 -9.18 -11.67 15.56
C ALA A 5 -9.30 -13.06 14.93
N GLN A 6 -10.14 -13.19 13.91
CA GLN A 6 -10.02 -14.30 12.96
C GLN A 6 -8.58 -14.32 12.43
N ASN A 7 -8.03 -15.51 12.17
CA ASN A 7 -6.67 -15.70 11.66
C ASN A 7 -6.55 -15.18 10.21
N LEU A 8 -6.61 -13.86 10.05
CA LEU A 8 -6.44 -13.16 8.79
C LEU A 8 -4.95 -13.11 8.49
N LYS A 9 -4.54 -13.78 7.42
CA LYS A 9 -3.18 -13.67 6.91
C LYS A 9 -3.12 -12.51 5.90
N PRO A 10 -2.23 -11.54 6.08
CA PRO A 10 -2.02 -10.47 5.10
C PRO A 10 -1.44 -11.01 3.77
N HIS A 11 -1.88 -10.42 2.66
CA HIS A 11 -1.44 -10.75 1.30
C HIS A 11 -0.22 -9.90 0.90
N PHE A 12 0.93 -10.18 1.51
CA PHE A 12 2.11 -9.36 1.31
C PHE A 12 2.66 -9.39 -0.13
N GLU A 13 2.70 -10.57 -0.75
CA GLU A 13 3.29 -10.74 -2.09
C GLU A 13 2.57 -9.92 -3.17
N ASP A 14 1.23 -9.92 -3.14
CA ASP A 14 0.40 -9.16 -4.08
C ASP A 14 0.60 -7.65 -3.91
N VAL A 15 0.65 -7.16 -2.67
CA VAL A 15 0.74 -5.74 -2.35
C VAL A 15 2.16 -5.20 -2.60
N GLN A 16 3.19 -5.94 -2.16
CA GLN A 16 4.59 -5.51 -2.32
C GLN A 16 4.99 -5.43 -3.79
N SER A 17 4.54 -6.37 -4.62
CA SER A 17 4.82 -6.36 -6.07
C SER A 17 4.33 -5.08 -6.76
N HIS A 18 3.33 -4.41 -6.20
CA HIS A 18 2.86 -3.12 -6.70
C HIS A 18 3.56 -1.96 -5.97
N TYR A 19 3.41 -1.85 -4.65
CA TYR A 19 3.81 -0.64 -3.93
C TYR A 19 5.30 -0.55 -3.57
N ASP A 20 6.03 -1.66 -3.55
CA ASP A 20 7.46 -1.71 -3.18
C ASP A 20 8.39 -1.73 -4.42
N LEU A 21 7.95 -1.08 -5.50
CA LEU A 21 8.72 -1.00 -6.75
C LEU A 21 9.88 0.00 -6.62
N SER A 22 9.59 1.24 -6.21
CA SER A 22 10.55 2.30 -5.90
C SER A 22 9.80 3.59 -5.57
N ASP A 23 10.09 4.22 -4.43
CA ASP A 23 9.54 5.53 -4.12
C ASP A 23 9.87 6.58 -5.19
N ASP A 24 11.08 6.52 -5.76
CA ASP A 24 11.52 7.48 -6.78
C ASP A 24 10.75 7.32 -8.09
N PHE A 25 10.32 6.09 -8.41
CA PHE A 25 9.44 5.86 -9.55
C PHE A 25 8.08 6.54 -9.35
N TYR A 26 7.47 6.36 -8.17
CA TYR A 26 6.16 6.93 -7.84
C TYR A 26 6.18 8.47 -7.76
N ARG A 27 7.28 9.06 -7.28
CA ARG A 27 7.47 10.53 -7.23
C ARG A 27 7.44 11.21 -8.60
N LEU A 28 7.64 10.46 -9.70
CA LEU A 28 7.60 11.04 -11.05
C LEU A 28 6.20 11.48 -11.49
N PHE A 29 5.14 10.88 -10.92
CA PHE A 29 3.76 11.10 -11.41
C PHE A 29 2.72 11.29 -10.30
N LEU A 30 3.02 10.96 -9.04
CA LEU A 30 2.16 11.32 -7.92
C LEU A 30 2.33 12.80 -7.55
N ASP A 31 1.32 13.35 -6.89
CA ASP A 31 1.40 14.72 -6.35
C ASP A 31 2.44 14.79 -5.20
N PRO A 32 2.83 16.00 -4.73
CA PRO A 32 3.83 16.15 -3.68
C PRO A 32 3.49 15.44 -2.36
N THR A 33 2.21 15.18 -2.09
CA THR A 33 1.78 14.43 -0.89
C THR A 33 1.89 12.91 -1.06
N GLN A 34 2.20 12.43 -2.28
CA GLN A 34 2.21 11.02 -2.66
C GLN A 34 0.85 10.34 -2.47
N THR A 35 -0.24 11.07 -2.69
CA THR A 35 -1.59 10.52 -2.61
C THR A 35 -1.85 9.65 -3.83
N TYR A 36 -2.13 8.37 -3.58
CA TYR A 36 -2.53 7.43 -4.62
C TYR A 36 -3.95 6.88 -4.36
N SER A 37 -4.89 7.81 -4.38
CA SER A 37 -6.33 7.57 -4.35
C SER A 37 -7.01 8.58 -5.29
N CYS A 38 -8.33 8.45 -5.50
CA CYS A 38 -9.02 9.53 -6.20
C CYS A 38 -8.91 10.83 -5.39
N ALA A 39 -8.84 11.95 -6.11
CA ALA A 39 -8.97 13.29 -5.54
C ALA A 39 -10.44 13.60 -5.19
#